data_AF-A0A4Q1IES8-F1
#
_entry.id   AF-A0A4Q1IES8-F1
#
_cell.length_a   1.000
_cell.length_b   1.000
_cell.length_c   1.000
_cell.angle_alpha   90.00
_cell.angle_beta   90.00
_cell.angle_gamma   90.00
#
_symmetry.space_group_name_H-M   'P 1'
#
loop_
_entity.id
_entity.type
_entity.pdbx_description
1 polymer ?
#
loop_
_entity_poly.entity_id
_entity_poly.type
_entity_poly.pdbx_seq_one_letter_code
_entity_poly.pdbx_strand_id
1 'polypeptide(L)'
;MDAWVAIHPEVTYTKQNEHTGYFNRKYIPRERSENAAPDLKLTNPNNYRAIRYADVLLMAAEAYSKIGEDGKAAQYLNEVRDRAFGDEDHRITFTGDNLYNAILAERRVEFAGEGLRFFDLVRTGRAAQAIDGFTANKNELFPIPLEEIQFSNGNWDQNQGY
;
A
#
# COMPACT_ATOMS: atom_id res chain seq x y z
N MET A 1 9.52 -2.55 16.87
CA MET A 1 9.71 -1.76 18.10
C MET A 1 10.12 -2.64 19.24
N ASP A 2 9.34 -3.65 19.62
CA ASP A 2 9.65 -4.45 20.82
C ASP A 2 11.06 -5.06 20.74
N ALA A 3 11.43 -5.63 19.60
CA ALA A 3 12.79 -6.13 19.37
C ALA A 3 13.88 -5.03 19.37
N TRP A 4 13.54 -3.80 18.96
CA TRP A 4 14.49 -2.67 18.95
C TRP A 4 14.67 -2.07 20.35
N VAL A 5 13.58 -1.96 21.12
CA VAL A 5 13.60 -1.53 22.54
C VAL A 5 14.32 -2.56 23.41
N ALA A 6 14.19 -3.85 23.11
CA ALA A 6 14.92 -4.90 23.82
C ALA A 6 16.45 -4.72 23.74
N ILE A 7 16.96 -4.09 22.67
CA ILE A 7 18.39 -3.77 22.49
C ILE A 7 18.72 -2.28 22.77
N HIS A 8 17.72 -1.46 23.11
CA HIS A 8 17.84 -0.02 23.48
C HIS A 8 17.00 0.23 24.75
N PRO A 9 17.46 -0.24 25.93
CA PRO A 9 16.66 -0.23 27.17
C PRO A 9 16.35 1.17 27.69
N GLU A 10 17.04 2.20 27.22
CA GLU A 10 16.78 3.61 27.52
C GLU A 10 15.49 4.14 26.89
N VAL A 11 14.97 3.47 25.86
CA VAL A 11 13.76 3.91 25.15
C VAL A 11 12.53 3.26 25.74
N THR A 12 11.59 4.09 26.22
CA THR A 12 10.27 3.65 26.68
C THR A 12 9.17 4.13 25.74
N TYR A 13 8.09 3.35 25.60
CA TYR A 13 6.91 3.75 24.85
C TYR A 13 5.65 3.09 25.41
N THR A 14 4.50 3.72 25.20
CA THR A 14 3.20 3.18 25.62
C THR A 14 2.60 2.36 24.48
N LYS A 15 2.26 1.09 24.74
CA LYS A 15 1.52 0.24 23.80
C LYS A 15 0.08 0.74 23.71
N GLN A 16 -0.42 0.93 22.49
CA GLN A 16 -1.81 1.30 22.24
C GLN A 16 -2.64 0.07 21.82
N ASN A 17 -3.95 0.26 21.63
CA ASN A 17 -4.84 -0.79 21.15
C ASN A 17 -4.31 -1.39 19.83
N GLU A 18 -4.45 -2.71 19.66
CA GLU A 18 -4.00 -3.44 18.45
C GLU A 18 -2.49 -3.31 18.13
N HIS A 19 -1.68 -3.05 19.14
CA HIS A 19 -0.23 -2.97 18.98
C HIS A 19 0.38 -4.30 18.49
N THR A 20 1.06 -4.27 17.35
CA THR A 20 1.65 -5.45 16.69
C THR A 20 3.11 -5.70 17.05
N GLY A 21 3.75 -4.82 17.83
CA GLY A 21 5.20 -4.87 18.07
C GLY A 21 6.03 -4.14 17.02
N TYR A 22 5.45 -3.69 15.91
CA TYR A 22 6.15 -3.06 14.78
C TYR A 22 5.76 -1.58 14.61
N PHE A 23 6.70 -0.78 14.09
CA PHE A 23 6.43 0.59 13.62
C PHE A 23 6.91 0.71 12.18
N ASN A 24 6.15 1.48 11.38
CA ASN A 24 6.56 1.82 10.03
C ASN A 24 7.61 2.94 10.09
N ARG A 25 8.79 2.71 9.51
CA ARG A 25 9.87 3.71 9.43
C ARG A 25 9.83 4.53 8.14
N LYS A 26 9.03 4.11 7.16
CA LYS A 26 8.88 4.81 5.89
C LYS A 26 8.35 6.20 6.17
N TYR A 27 8.93 7.19 5.50
CA TYR A 27 8.53 8.60 5.61
C TYR A 27 8.75 9.27 6.98
N ILE A 28 9.32 8.56 7.96
CA ILE A 28 9.75 9.18 9.21
C ILE A 28 11.01 10.01 8.96
N PRO A 29 11.02 11.32 9.28
CA PRO A 29 12.21 12.15 9.18
C PRO A 29 13.29 11.63 10.14
N ARG A 30 14.52 11.47 9.64
CA ARG A 30 15.69 11.09 10.46
C ARG A 30 16.53 12.29 10.88
N GLU A 31 16.50 13.32 10.05
CA GLU A 31 17.14 14.60 10.28
C GLU A 31 16.06 15.67 10.22
N ARG A 32 16.15 16.67 11.10
CA ARG A 32 15.17 17.75 11.16
C ARG A 32 15.39 18.67 9.96
N SER A 33 14.32 18.97 9.23
CA SER A 33 14.37 19.96 8.15
C SER A 33 14.64 21.36 8.71
N GLU A 34 15.45 22.15 8.02
CA GLU A 34 15.65 23.58 8.32
C GLU A 34 14.32 24.36 8.24
N ASN A 35 13.39 23.87 7.42
CA ASN A 35 12.05 24.45 7.24
C ASN A 35 11.00 23.90 8.23
N ALA A 36 11.38 23.06 9.19
CA ALA A 36 10.44 22.52 10.17
C ALA A 36 9.98 23.62 11.14
N ALA A 37 8.68 23.65 11.44
CA ALA A 37 8.12 24.62 12.39
C ALA A 37 8.77 24.49 13.79
N PRO A 38 8.75 25.55 14.64
CA PRO A 38 9.44 25.54 15.93
C PRO A 38 8.98 24.43 16.90
N ASP A 39 7.72 24.00 16.81
CA ASP A 39 7.26 22.81 17.53
C ASP A 39 8.02 21.58 17.03
N LEU A 40 8.65 20.83 17.92
CA LEU A 40 9.46 19.65 17.58
C LEU A 40 8.60 18.41 17.28
N LYS A 41 7.30 18.45 17.57
CA LYS A 41 6.40 17.31 17.42
C LYS A 41 5.74 17.31 16.04
N LEU A 42 6.08 16.32 15.22
CA LEU A 42 5.40 16.03 13.94
C LEU A 42 5.41 17.17 12.90
N THR A 43 6.35 18.10 12.95
CA THR A 43 6.38 19.31 12.09
C THR A 43 7.36 19.26 10.93
N ASN A 44 7.97 18.10 10.66
CA ASN A 44 8.85 17.96 9.51
C ASN A 44 8.03 17.88 8.22
N PRO A 45 8.26 18.76 7.25
CA PRO A 45 7.57 18.69 5.97
C PRO A 45 7.97 17.39 5.27
N ASN A 46 6.98 16.71 4.71
CA ASN A 46 7.19 15.53 3.90
C ASN A 46 6.42 15.71 2.59
N ASN A 47 7.13 15.59 1.47
CA ASN A 47 6.49 15.68 0.18
C ASN A 47 5.56 14.47 0.00
N TYR A 48 4.28 14.73 -0.25
CA TYR A 48 3.31 13.66 -0.52
C TYR A 48 3.52 13.12 -1.93
N ARG A 49 3.69 11.81 -2.07
CA ARG A 49 3.94 11.16 -3.36
C ARG A 49 2.59 10.72 -3.91
N ALA A 50 1.92 11.59 -4.67
CA ALA A 50 0.67 11.23 -5.35
C ALA A 50 0.90 10.15 -6.41
N ILE A 51 2.01 10.24 -7.15
CA ILE A 51 2.50 9.22 -8.07
C ILE A 51 4.03 9.18 -8.01
N ARG A 52 4.62 8.00 -8.22
CA ARG A 52 6.06 7.83 -8.32
C ARG A 52 6.41 6.80 -9.37
N TYR A 53 7.62 6.89 -9.92
CA TYR A 53 8.01 6.11 -11.09
C TYR A 53 7.85 4.59 -10.93
N ALA A 54 8.16 4.03 -9.75
CA ALA A 54 7.95 2.60 -9.50
C ALA A 54 6.48 2.16 -9.63
N ASP A 55 5.51 3.04 -9.36
CA ASP A 55 4.09 2.73 -9.58
C ASP A 55 3.76 2.68 -11.07
N VAL A 56 4.35 3.58 -11.87
CA VAL A 56 4.22 3.53 -13.34
C VAL A 56 4.78 2.21 -13.88
N LEU A 57 5.96 1.79 -13.41
CA LEU A 57 6.58 0.52 -13.79
C LEU A 57 5.71 -0.68 -13.39
N LEU A 58 5.21 -0.73 -12.16
CA LEU A 58 4.39 -1.86 -11.70
C LEU A 58 2.97 -1.85 -12.30
N MET A 59 2.40 -0.70 -12.64
CA MET A 59 1.17 -0.61 -13.42
C MET A 59 1.38 -1.15 -14.84
N ALA A 60 2.49 -0.78 -15.49
CA ALA A 60 2.85 -1.32 -16.80
C ALA A 60 3.09 -2.83 -16.73
N ALA A 61 3.83 -3.32 -15.73
CA ALA A 61 4.06 -4.74 -15.51
C ALA A 61 2.73 -5.52 -15.38
N GLU A 62 1.81 -5.02 -14.56
CA GLU A 62 0.50 -5.64 -14.38
C GLU A 62 -0.32 -5.66 -15.68
N ALA A 63 -0.33 -4.56 -16.43
CA ALA A 63 -1.04 -4.46 -17.70
C ALA A 63 -0.48 -5.44 -18.75
N TYR A 64 0.85 -5.52 -18.89
CA TYR A 64 1.49 -6.46 -19.81
C TYR A 64 1.23 -7.91 -19.44
N SER A 65 1.26 -8.26 -18.15
CA SER A 65 0.94 -9.60 -17.68
C SER A 65 -0.50 -9.99 -18.04
N LYS A 66 -1.46 -9.05 -17.92
CA LYS A 66 -2.87 -9.32 -18.28
C LYS A 66 -3.12 -9.56 -19.76
N ILE A 67 -2.27 -9.06 -20.64
CA ILE A 67 -2.38 -9.28 -22.10
C ILE A 67 -1.47 -10.41 -22.61
N GLY A 68 -0.79 -11.13 -21.70
CA GLY A 68 0.08 -12.26 -22.03
C GLY A 68 1.48 -11.87 -22.51
N GLU A 69 1.89 -10.62 -22.34
CA GLU A 69 3.22 -10.11 -22.72
C GLU A 69 4.21 -10.23 -21.55
N ASP A 70 4.43 -11.48 -21.12
CA ASP A 70 5.18 -11.78 -19.90
C ASP A 70 6.63 -11.28 -19.92
N GLY A 71 7.29 -11.27 -21.09
CA GLY A 71 8.65 -10.74 -21.22
C GLY A 71 8.76 -9.26 -20.84
N LYS A 72 7.80 -8.44 -21.28
CA LYS A 72 7.72 -7.02 -20.91
C LYS A 72 7.30 -6.83 -19.46
N ALA A 73 6.35 -7.66 -19.00
CA ALA A 73 5.89 -7.60 -17.62
C ALA A 73 7.02 -7.90 -16.62
N ALA A 74 7.80 -8.96 -16.87
CA ALA A 74 8.96 -9.32 -16.07
C ALA A 74 10.06 -8.25 -16.13
N GLN A 75 10.28 -7.62 -17.30
CA GLN A 75 11.23 -6.51 -17.42
C GLN A 75 10.88 -5.37 -16.45
N TYR A 76 9.66 -4.84 -16.48
CA TYR A 76 9.28 -3.73 -15.61
C TYR A 76 9.21 -4.09 -14.12
N LEU A 77 8.83 -5.34 -13.80
CA LEU A 77 8.94 -5.86 -12.44
C LEU A 77 10.40 -5.83 -11.95
N ASN A 78 11.31 -6.31 -12.78
CA ASN A 78 12.72 -6.41 -12.43
C ASN A 78 13.40 -5.04 -12.32
N GLU A 79 13.01 -4.02 -13.10
CA GLU A 79 13.50 -2.65 -12.90
C GLU A 79 13.25 -2.12 -11.47
N VAL A 80 12.11 -2.47 -10.86
CA VAL A 80 11.82 -2.09 -9.48
C VAL A 80 12.66 -2.89 -8.49
N ARG A 81 12.80 -4.19 -8.73
CA ARG A 81 13.57 -5.10 -7.88
C ARG A 81 15.06 -4.75 -7.89
N ASP A 82 15.64 -4.54 -9.07
CA ASP A 82 17.04 -4.17 -9.23
C ASP A 82 17.38 -2.90 -8.44
N ARG A 83 16.49 -1.89 -8.48
CA ARG A 83 16.66 -0.67 -7.69
C ARG A 83 16.53 -0.94 -6.19
N ALA A 84 15.58 -1.77 -5.77
CA ALA A 84 15.32 -2.03 -4.36
C ALA A 84 16.43 -2.84 -3.68
N PHE A 85 16.99 -3.84 -4.38
CA PHE A 85 18.08 -4.68 -3.88
C PHE A 85 19.46 -4.10 -4.15
N GLY A 86 19.62 -3.33 -5.24
CA GLY A 86 20.91 -2.80 -5.69
C GLY A 86 21.74 -3.82 -6.48
N ASP A 87 21.12 -4.90 -6.94
CA ASP A 87 21.73 -5.99 -7.71
C ASP A 87 20.70 -6.62 -8.67
N GLU A 88 21.14 -7.53 -9.53
CA GLU A 88 20.29 -8.28 -10.47
C GLU A 88 19.98 -9.71 -10.00
N ASP A 89 20.49 -10.13 -8.83
CA ASP A 89 20.39 -11.51 -8.31
C ASP A 89 18.96 -11.85 -7.89
N HIS A 90 18.15 -10.82 -7.64
CA HIS A 90 16.78 -10.94 -7.20
C HIS A 90 15.77 -10.89 -8.36
N ARG A 91 16.20 -10.89 -9.62
CA ARG A 91 15.27 -10.86 -10.76
C ARG A 91 14.37 -12.09 -10.81
N ILE A 92 13.12 -11.88 -11.22
CA ILE A 92 12.11 -12.92 -11.40
C ILE A 92 11.94 -13.19 -12.90
N THR A 93 11.87 -14.47 -13.27
CA THR A 93 11.66 -14.94 -14.65
C THR A 93 10.39 -15.77 -14.79
N PHE A 94 9.41 -15.57 -13.90
CA PHE A 94 8.12 -16.24 -13.95
C PHE A 94 7.30 -15.79 -15.16
N THR A 95 6.27 -16.57 -15.47
CA THR A 95 5.29 -16.31 -16.54
C THR A 95 3.88 -16.57 -16.04
N GLY A 96 2.87 -16.13 -16.83
CA GLY A 96 1.45 -16.34 -16.57
C GLY A 96 1.01 -15.91 -15.17
N ASP A 97 0.18 -16.73 -14.54
CA ASP A 97 -0.37 -16.44 -13.21
C ASP A 97 0.72 -16.29 -12.13
N ASN A 98 1.85 -17.00 -12.26
CA ASN A 98 2.96 -16.86 -11.32
C ASN A 98 3.61 -15.47 -11.42
N LEU A 99 3.76 -14.95 -12.64
CA LEU A 99 4.24 -13.59 -12.85
C LEU A 99 3.24 -12.55 -12.35
N TYR A 100 1.95 -12.73 -12.66
CA TYR A 100 0.89 -11.84 -12.17
C TYR A 100 0.88 -11.76 -10.64
N ASN A 101 0.96 -12.90 -9.97
CA ASN A 101 1.04 -12.96 -8.51
C ASN A 101 2.32 -12.33 -7.96
N ALA A 102 3.47 -12.51 -8.64
CA ALA A 102 4.72 -11.85 -8.26
C ALA A 102 4.61 -10.32 -8.37
N ILE A 103 3.98 -9.79 -9.42
CA ILE A 103 3.73 -8.35 -9.58
C ILE A 103 2.87 -7.81 -8.43
N LEU A 104 1.77 -8.50 -8.09
CA LEU A 104 0.91 -8.08 -6.97
C LEU A 104 1.62 -8.17 -5.62
N ALA A 105 2.52 -9.15 -5.44
CA ALA A 105 3.37 -9.25 -4.26
C ALA A 105 4.39 -8.11 -4.18
N GLU A 106 5.01 -7.74 -5.31
CA GLU A 106 5.94 -6.62 -5.37
C GLU A 106 5.25 -5.29 -5.04
N ARG A 107 4.08 -5.03 -5.63
CA ARG A 107 3.26 -3.85 -5.29
C ARG A 107 3.00 -3.74 -3.79
N ARG A 108 2.73 -4.86 -3.11
CA ARG A 108 2.49 -4.87 -1.66
C ARG A 108 3.69 -4.36 -0.87
N VAL A 109 4.90 -4.80 -1.21
CA VAL A 109 6.11 -4.45 -0.45
C VAL A 109 6.64 -3.08 -0.83
N GLU A 110 6.66 -2.76 -2.13
CA GLU A 110 7.12 -1.48 -2.66
C GLU A 110 6.26 -0.33 -2.11
N PHE A 111 4.93 -0.50 -2.03
CA PHE A 111 3.98 0.52 -1.58
C PHE A 111 3.47 0.34 -0.15
N ALA A 112 4.14 -0.48 0.67
CA ALA A 112 3.76 -0.65 2.07
C ALA A 112 3.70 0.70 2.80
N GLY A 113 2.56 1.01 3.42
CA GLY A 113 2.31 2.27 4.12
C GLY A 113 1.95 3.47 3.23
N GLU A 114 1.68 3.27 1.94
CA GLU A 114 1.34 4.37 1.01
C GLU A 114 -0.15 4.42 0.62
N GLY A 115 -1.02 3.70 1.33
CA GLY A 115 -2.47 3.77 1.13
C GLY A 115 -3.04 2.97 -0.07
N LEU A 116 -2.19 2.28 -0.84
CA LEU A 116 -2.64 1.57 -2.05
C LEU A 116 -3.21 0.16 -1.79
N ARG A 117 -2.84 -0.49 -0.69
CA ARG A 117 -3.10 -1.92 -0.48
C ARG A 117 -4.59 -2.28 -0.48
N PHE A 118 -5.44 -1.45 0.13
CA PHE A 118 -6.88 -1.69 0.16
C PHE A 118 -7.44 -1.71 -1.26
N PHE A 119 -7.17 -0.68 -2.06
CA PHE A 119 -7.64 -0.57 -3.43
C PHE A 119 -7.09 -1.67 -4.34
N ASP A 120 -5.81 -2.05 -4.16
CA ASP A 120 -5.21 -3.18 -4.87
C ASP A 120 -5.93 -4.50 -4.56
N LEU A 121 -6.31 -4.75 -3.30
CA LEU A 121 -7.05 -5.94 -2.91
C LEU A 121 -8.48 -5.94 -3.47
N VAL A 122 -9.18 -4.81 -3.41
CA VAL A 122 -10.55 -4.67 -3.91
C VAL A 122 -10.59 -4.87 -5.42
N ARG A 123 -9.77 -4.14 -6.19
CA ARG A 123 -9.78 -4.20 -7.66
C ARG A 123 -9.34 -5.55 -8.24
N THR A 124 -8.63 -6.36 -7.45
CA THR A 124 -8.17 -7.70 -7.84
C THR A 124 -9.07 -8.81 -7.31
N GLY A 125 -10.15 -8.48 -6.58
CA GLY A 125 -11.07 -9.46 -5.99
C GLY A 125 -10.45 -10.28 -4.84
N ARG A 126 -9.39 -9.77 -4.20
CA ARG A 126 -8.62 -10.49 -3.16
C ARG A 126 -8.91 -10.00 -1.74
N ALA A 127 -9.74 -8.97 -1.58
CA ALA A 127 -10.02 -8.35 -0.28
C ALA A 127 -10.61 -9.34 0.74
N ALA A 128 -11.63 -10.10 0.36
CA ALA A 128 -12.27 -11.10 1.23
C ALA A 128 -11.32 -12.20 1.73
N GLN A 129 -10.24 -12.49 0.99
CA GLN A 129 -9.24 -13.48 1.37
C GLN A 129 -8.15 -12.88 2.28
N ALA A 130 -7.99 -11.56 2.28
CA ALA A 130 -6.86 -10.87 2.88
C ALA A 130 -7.21 -10.00 4.10
N ILE A 131 -8.48 -9.64 4.27
CA ILE A 131 -8.97 -8.73 5.32
C ILE A 131 -10.01 -9.48 6.15
N ASP A 132 -9.72 -9.68 7.43
CA ASP A 132 -10.67 -10.29 8.36
C ASP A 132 -11.92 -9.41 8.52
N GLY A 133 -13.10 -10.03 8.55
CA GLY A 133 -14.39 -9.34 8.59
C GLY A 133 -14.84 -8.68 7.28
N PHE A 134 -14.10 -8.83 6.17
CA PHE A 134 -14.51 -8.28 4.89
C PHE A 134 -15.63 -9.11 4.24
N THR A 135 -16.76 -8.46 3.95
CA THR A 135 -17.91 -9.03 3.24
C THR A 135 -17.88 -8.63 1.77
N ALA A 136 -17.77 -9.62 0.89
CA ALA A 136 -17.79 -9.41 -0.56
C ALA A 136 -19.15 -8.87 -1.04
N ASN A 137 -19.13 -8.01 -2.06
CA ASN A 137 -20.28 -7.25 -2.59
C ASN A 137 -20.93 -6.30 -1.57
N LYS A 138 -20.15 -5.83 -0.60
CA LYS A 138 -20.54 -4.81 0.38
C LYS A 138 -19.35 -3.91 0.67
N ASN A 139 -18.26 -4.46 1.20
CA ASN A 139 -17.16 -3.65 1.73
C ASN A 139 -16.17 -3.12 0.67
N GLU A 140 -16.44 -3.37 -0.61
CA GLU A 140 -15.73 -2.77 -1.73
C GLU A 140 -15.99 -1.25 -1.85
N LEU A 141 -17.16 -0.80 -1.39
CA LEU A 141 -17.59 0.60 -1.45
C LEU A 141 -17.95 1.11 -0.05
N PHE A 142 -17.64 2.37 0.22
CA PHE A 142 -18.12 3.03 1.44
C PHE A 142 -19.64 3.25 1.35
N PRO A 143 -20.38 3.21 2.48
CA PRO A 143 -21.77 3.63 2.49
C PRO A 143 -21.88 5.09 2.09
N ILE A 144 -22.88 5.40 1.26
CA ILE A 144 -23.27 6.79 1.01
C ILE A 144 -23.83 7.33 2.33
N PRO A 145 -23.40 8.53 2.80
CA PRO A 145 -23.95 9.13 4.00
C PRO A 145 -25.48 9.23 3.93
N LEU A 146 -26.16 8.89 5.03
CA LEU A 146 -27.63 8.79 5.05
C LEU A 146 -28.29 10.13 4.73
N GLU A 147 -27.72 11.23 5.20
CA GLU A 147 -28.20 12.58 4.97
C GLU A 147 -28.19 12.91 3.46
N GLU A 148 -27.17 12.48 2.72
CA GLU A 148 -27.07 12.70 1.28
C GLU A 148 -28.18 11.93 0.52
N ILE A 149 -28.49 10.71 0.95
CA ILE A 149 -29.62 9.94 0.40
C ILE A 149 -30.95 10.68 0.65
N GLN A 150 -31.15 11.19 1.86
CA GLN A 150 -32.35 11.94 2.22
C GLN A 150 -32.48 13.24 1.41
N PHE A 151 -31.39 13.98 1.22
CA PHE A 151 -31.37 15.21 0.41
C PHE A 151 -31.56 14.96 -1.07
N SER A 152 -31.21 13.77 -1.58
CA SER A 152 -31.41 13.41 -2.99
C SER A 152 -32.90 13.32 -3.39
N ASN A 153 -33.84 13.35 -2.43
CA ASN A 153 -35.29 13.20 -2.65
C ASN A 153 -35.64 11.93 -3.45
N GLY A 154 -34.94 10.82 -3.16
CA GLY A 154 -35.18 9.52 -3.78
C GLY A 154 -34.51 9.30 -5.14
N ASN A 155 -33.59 10.19 -5.54
CA ASN A 155 -32.81 10.00 -6.76
C ASN A 155 -31.59 9.09 -6.58
N TRP A 156 -31.13 8.89 -5.34
CA TRP A 156 -29.97 8.06 -5.02
C TRP A 156 -30.39 6.85 -4.20
N ASP A 157 -29.89 5.69 -4.62
CA ASP A 157 -29.97 4.45 -3.86
C ASP A 157 -28.65 4.20 -3.10
N GLN A 158 -28.73 3.47 -2.00
CA GLN A 158 -27.57 3.08 -1.22
C GLN A 158 -26.74 2.01 -1.97
N ASN A 159 -25.44 1.96 -1.68
CA ASN A 159 -24.57 0.88 -2.11
C ASN A 159 -25.04 -0.48 -1.54
N GLN A 160 -24.84 -1.54 -2.32
CA GLN A 160 -25.30 -2.88 -1.96
C GLN A 160 -24.85 -3.29 -0.54
N GLY A 161 -25.81 -3.73 0.28
CA GLY A 161 -25.55 -4.26 1.62
C GLY A 161 -25.46 -3.23 2.76
N TYR A 162 -25.76 -1.95 2.49
CA TYR A 162 -25.88 -0.88 3.47
C TYR A 162 -27.29 -0.32 3.59
#